data_AF-A0A0F7VLP5-F1
#
_entry.id   AF-A0A0F7VLP5-F1
#
_cell.length_a   1.000
_cell.length_b   1.000
_cell.length_c   1.000
_cell.angle_alpha   90.00
_cell.angle_beta   90.00
_cell.angle_gamma   90.00
#
_symmetry.space_group_name_H-M   'P 1'
#
loop_
_entity.id
_entity.type
_entity.pdbx_description
1 polymer ?
#
loop_
_entity_poly.entity_id
_entity_poly.type
_entity_poly.pdbx_seq_one_letter_code
_entity_poly.pdbx_strand_id
1 'polypeptide(L)'
;MDMSDTKTTRELLRELPAHEVREEIEALVEELFKDALLMEADEELPLQVSYFDLGLTSLRLTRIKQQLEELLDLSINTNVLFNEPTVEQLVWYLTDLLAGASAAHLPAQ
;
A
#
# COMPACT_ATOMS: atom_id res chain seq x y z
N MET A 1 20.54 11.44 -2.32
CA MET A 1 19.36 10.55 -2.27
C MET A 1 19.93 9.16 -2.25
N ASP A 2 20.01 8.55 -1.07
CA ASP A 2 20.60 7.22 -0.90
C ASP A 2 19.59 6.20 -1.39
N MET A 3 19.98 5.34 -2.34
CA MET A 3 19.12 4.31 -2.93
C MET A 3 19.26 2.96 -2.19
N SER A 4 19.88 2.92 -1.01
CA SER A 4 20.13 1.69 -0.26
C SER A 4 19.01 1.33 0.72
N ASP A 5 18.19 2.30 1.14
CA ASP A 5 17.11 2.07 2.12
C ASP A 5 15.92 1.27 1.53
N THR A 6 15.54 1.50 0.27
CA THR A 6 14.38 0.84 -0.37
C THR A 6 14.63 -0.63 -0.66
N LYS A 7 15.86 -0.96 -1.11
CA LYS A 7 16.24 -2.34 -1.42
C LYS A 7 16.23 -3.25 -0.18
N THR A 8 16.60 -2.69 0.98
CA THR A 8 16.63 -3.41 2.26
C THR A 8 15.22 -3.81 2.71
N THR A 9 14.23 -2.92 2.55
CA THR A 9 12.83 -3.16 2.94
C THR A 9 12.23 -4.33 2.16
N ARG A 10 12.41 -4.36 0.84
CA ARG A 10 11.88 -5.44 0.00
C ARG A 10 12.55 -6.80 0.27
N GLU A 11 13.87 -6.82 0.51
CA GLU A 11 14.58 -8.07 0.86
C GLU A 11 14.11 -8.61 2.21
N LEU A 12 13.98 -7.77 3.23
CA LEU A 12 13.43 -8.14 4.54
C LEU A 12 12.02 -8.72 4.42
N LEU A 13 11.12 -8.02 3.72
CA LEU A 13 9.75 -8.48 3.50
C LEU A 13 9.68 -9.83 2.76
N ARG A 14 10.66 -10.17 1.92
CA ARG A 14 10.67 -11.46 1.21
C ARG A 14 11.11 -12.64 2.06
N GLU A 15 11.88 -12.40 3.12
CA GLU A 15 12.32 -13.44 4.04
C GLU A 15 11.28 -13.75 5.12
N LEU A 16 10.31 -12.84 5.30
CA LEU A 16 9.20 -12.99 6.23
C LEU A 16 8.11 -13.93 5.69
N PRO A 17 7.37 -14.63 6.58
CA PRO A 17 6.18 -15.38 6.19
C PRO A 17 5.08 -14.43 5.71
N ALA A 18 4.21 -14.89 4.81
CA ALA A 18 3.19 -14.06 4.16
C ALA A 18 2.25 -13.32 5.12
N HIS A 19 2.06 -13.80 6.36
CA HIS A 19 1.28 -13.10 7.37
C HIS A 19 2.01 -11.86 7.91
N GLU A 20 3.30 -11.97 8.24
CA GLU A 20 4.11 -10.82 8.67
C GLU A 20 4.27 -9.78 7.55
N VAL A 21 4.42 -10.22 6.29
CA VAL A 21 4.46 -9.29 5.14
C VAL A 21 3.17 -8.49 5.05
N ARG A 22 2.02 -9.15 5.19
CA ARG A 22 0.72 -8.48 5.17
C ARG A 22 0.62 -7.45 6.29
N GLU A 23 1.04 -7.81 7.52
CA GLU A 23 1.00 -6.92 8.68
C GLU A 23 1.91 -5.69 8.48
N GLU A 24 3.11 -5.87 7.95
CA GLU A 24 4.03 -4.75 7.67
C GLU A 24 3.48 -3.81 6.59
N ILE A 25 2.89 -4.38 5.51
CA ILE A 25 2.25 -3.58 4.46
C ILE A 25 1.02 -2.85 5.01
N GLU A 26 0.21 -3.53 5.83
CA GLU A 26 -0.96 -2.95 6.48
C GLU A 26 -0.56 -1.76 7.35
N ALA A 27 0.45 -1.93 8.22
CA ALA A 27 0.97 -0.87 9.07
C ALA A 27 1.56 0.30 8.27
N LEU A 28 2.35 0.01 7.23
CA LEU A 28 2.94 1.03 6.36
C LEU A 28 1.86 1.85 5.64
N VAL A 29 0.88 1.18 5.06
CA VAL A 29 -0.22 1.84 4.36
C VAL A 29 -1.07 2.62 5.36
N GLU A 30 -1.41 2.03 6.51
CA GLU A 30 -2.17 2.73 7.55
C GLU A 30 -1.47 4.01 8.00
N GLU A 31 -0.17 3.96 8.28
CA GLU A 31 0.62 5.12 8.70
C GLU A 31 0.60 6.23 7.64
N LEU A 32 0.85 5.88 6.37
CA LEU A 32 0.82 6.83 5.26
C LEU A 32 -0.56 7.46 5.07
N PHE A 33 -1.63 6.69 5.26
CA PHE A 33 -2.99 7.20 5.16
C PHE A 33 -3.37 8.06 6.36
N LYS A 34 -2.99 7.68 7.58
CA LYS A 34 -3.21 8.50 8.79
C LYS A 34 -2.50 9.85 8.67
N ASP A 35 -1.24 9.87 8.25
CA ASP A 35 -0.50 11.12 7.97
C ASP A 35 -1.22 11.95 6.90
N ALA A 36 -1.63 11.31 5.82
CA ALA A 36 -2.33 11.97 4.73
C ALA A 36 -3.74 12.46 5.10
N LEU A 37 -4.42 11.84 6.05
CA LEU A 37 -5.74 12.27 6.53
C LEU A 37 -5.64 13.20 7.74
N LEU A 38 -4.42 13.43 8.26
CA LEU A 38 -4.17 14.16 9.50
C LEU A 38 -4.88 13.52 10.72
N MET A 39 -4.99 12.18 10.70
CA MET A 39 -5.54 11.39 11.80
C MET A 39 -4.48 11.16 12.88
N GLU A 40 -4.91 10.98 14.13
CA GLU A 40 -4.01 10.61 15.21
C GLU A 40 -3.66 9.12 15.15
N ALA A 41 -2.51 8.73 15.72
CA ALA A 41 -2.06 7.33 15.71
C ALA A 41 -3.04 6.37 16.43
N ASP A 42 -3.75 6.89 17.45
CA ASP A 42 -4.77 6.18 18.24
C ASP A 42 -6.11 6.02 17.50
N GLU A 43 -6.30 6.74 16.39
CA GLU A 43 -7.53 6.70 15.61
C GLU A 43 -7.53 5.47 14.70
N GLU A 44 -8.64 4.72 14.68
CA GLU A 44 -8.75 3.52 13.85
C GLU A 44 -9.03 3.92 12.41
N LEU A 45 -8.16 3.51 11.48
CA LEU A 45 -8.35 3.84 10.07
C LEU A 45 -9.29 2.82 9.42
N PRO A 46 -10.43 3.24 8.86
CA PRO A 46 -11.39 2.30 8.30
C PRO A 46 -10.90 1.74 6.96
N LEU A 47 -10.30 0.56 7.00
CA LEU A 47 -9.68 -0.08 5.83
C LEU A 47 -10.68 -0.44 4.71
N GLN A 48 -11.94 -0.69 5.09
CA GLN A 48 -13.04 -1.04 4.20
C GLN A 48 -13.74 0.19 3.58
N VAL A 49 -13.43 1.40 4.07
CA VAL A 49 -14.04 2.64 3.57
C VAL A 49 -13.17 3.20 2.45
N SER A 50 -13.82 3.83 1.48
CA SER A 50 -13.06 4.47 0.42
C SER A 50 -12.25 5.62 0.98
N TYR A 51 -10.95 5.66 0.71
CA TYR A 51 -10.15 6.78 1.14
C TYR A 51 -10.58 8.11 0.52
N PHE A 52 -11.23 8.11 -0.65
CA PHE A 52 -11.85 9.33 -1.19
C PHE A 52 -13.00 9.83 -0.31
N ASP A 53 -13.76 8.91 0.30
CA ASP A 53 -14.84 9.21 1.23
C ASP A 53 -14.28 9.72 2.58
N LEU A 54 -13.12 9.20 3.00
CA LEU A 54 -12.36 9.72 4.15
C LEU A 54 -11.79 11.13 3.93
N GLY A 55 -11.89 11.68 2.71
CA GLY A 55 -11.38 13.00 2.37
C GLY A 55 -9.94 12.99 1.80
N LEU A 56 -9.42 11.83 1.44
CA LEU A 56 -8.15 11.71 0.73
C LEU A 56 -8.28 12.31 -0.68
N THR A 57 -7.40 13.23 -1.02
CA THR A 57 -7.40 13.86 -2.34
C THR A 57 -6.55 13.06 -3.34
N SER A 58 -6.83 13.18 -4.64
CA SER A 58 -6.04 12.52 -5.68
C SER A 58 -4.54 12.85 -5.62
N LEU A 59 -4.19 14.05 -5.14
CA LEU A 59 -2.79 14.46 -4.95
C LEU A 59 -2.13 13.68 -3.80
N ARG A 60 -2.82 13.55 -2.66
CA ARG A 60 -2.32 12.77 -1.52
C ARG A 60 -2.22 11.29 -1.89
N LEU A 61 -3.23 10.74 -2.57
CA LEU A 61 -3.21 9.38 -3.10
C LEU A 61 -2.00 9.13 -4.00
N THR A 62 -1.73 10.05 -4.94
CA THR A 62 -0.59 9.91 -5.86
C THR A 62 0.74 9.94 -5.12
N ARG A 63 0.87 10.74 -4.05
CA ARG A 63 2.08 10.74 -3.22
C ARG A 63 2.26 9.42 -2.46
N ILE A 64 1.21 8.93 -1.81
CA ILE A 64 1.23 7.63 -1.10
C ILE A 64 1.63 6.51 -2.07
N LYS A 65 0.99 6.50 -3.25
CA LYS A 65 1.33 5.57 -4.33
C LYS A 65 2.82 5.62 -4.69
N GLN A 66 3.36 6.82 -4.96
CA GLN A 66 4.76 6.98 -5.33
C GLN A 66 5.71 6.50 -4.23
N GLN A 67 5.42 6.81 -2.96
CA GLN A 67 6.23 6.34 -1.85
C GLN A 67 6.22 4.81 -1.73
N LEU A 68 5.04 4.18 -1.84
CA LEU A 68 4.93 2.72 -1.83
C LEU A 68 5.66 2.07 -3.01
N GLU A 69 5.55 2.65 -4.21
CA GLU A 69 6.26 2.17 -5.40
C GLU A 69 7.78 2.25 -5.22
N GLU A 70 8.31 3.35 -4.67
CA GLU A 70 9.75 3.51 -4.40
C GLU A 70 10.24 2.60 -3.26
N LEU A 71 9.48 2.50 -2.16
CA LEU A 71 9.85 1.68 -0.99
C LEU A 71 9.87 0.19 -1.31
N LEU A 72 8.88 -0.28 -2.07
CA LEU A 72 8.72 -1.71 -2.35
C LEU A 72 9.36 -2.13 -3.68
N ASP A 73 9.83 -1.16 -4.48
CA ASP A 73 10.34 -1.38 -5.84
C ASP A 73 9.29 -2.13 -6.70
N LEU A 74 8.06 -1.62 -6.67
CA LEU A 74 6.88 -2.17 -7.34
C LEU A 74 6.17 -1.09 -8.17
N SER A 75 5.28 -1.51 -9.06
CA SER A 75 4.38 -0.58 -9.75
C SER A 75 2.93 -0.84 -9.39
N ILE A 76 2.28 0.17 -8.83
CA ILE A 76 0.89 0.13 -8.40
C ILE A 76 0.02 0.63 -9.54
N ASN A 77 -0.98 -0.16 -9.93
CA ASN A 77 -1.92 0.25 -10.96
C ASN A 77 -2.89 1.29 -10.41
N THR A 78 -2.90 2.50 -10.99
CA THR A 78 -3.90 3.51 -10.68
C THR A 78 -5.31 2.99 -10.94
N ASN A 79 -5.50 2.12 -11.94
CA ASN A 79 -6.81 1.53 -12.21
C ASN A 79 -7.38 0.77 -11.00
N VAL A 80 -6.54 0.03 -10.27
CA VAL A 80 -6.95 -0.67 -9.03
C VAL A 80 -7.32 0.34 -7.95
N LEU A 81 -6.49 1.38 -7.78
CA LEU A 81 -6.79 2.47 -6.85
C LEU A 81 -8.14 3.15 -7.17
N PHE A 82 -8.44 3.41 -8.44
CA PHE A 82 -9.72 4.04 -8.81
C PHE A 82 -10.92 3.08 -8.79
N ASN A 83 -10.72 1.79 -9.09
CA ASN A 83 -11.80 0.80 -9.13
C ASN A 83 -12.21 0.33 -7.73
N GLU A 84 -11.22 0.08 -6.87
CA GLU A 84 -11.42 -0.32 -5.48
C GLU A 84 -10.63 0.62 -4.56
N PRO A 85 -11.15 1.83 -4.30
CA PRO A 85 -10.43 2.86 -3.57
C PRO A 85 -10.44 2.65 -2.06
N THR A 86 -10.17 1.42 -1.59
CA THR A 86 -10.12 1.04 -0.17
C THR A 86 -8.70 0.70 0.23
N VAL A 87 -8.38 0.87 1.52
CA VAL A 87 -7.05 0.58 2.03
C VAL A 87 -6.81 -0.93 2.13
N GLU A 88 -7.85 -1.70 2.50
CA GLU A 88 -7.79 -3.16 2.56
C GLU A 88 -7.39 -3.78 1.21
N GLN A 89 -8.01 -3.33 0.11
CA GLN A 89 -7.68 -3.82 -1.24
C GLN A 89 -6.27 -3.42 -1.66
N LEU A 90 -5.81 -2.23 -1.28
CA LEU A 90 -4.44 -1.79 -1.55
C LEU A 90 -3.42 -2.69 -0.84
N VAL A 91 -3.62 -2.95 0.45
CA VAL A 91 -2.75 -3.83 1.27
C VAL A 91 -2.73 -5.25 0.70
N TRP A 92 -3.90 -5.77 0.34
CA TRP A 92 -4.02 -7.10 -0.25
C TRP A 92 -3.30 -7.19 -1.59
N TYR A 93 -3.49 -6.20 -2.48
CA TYR A 93 -2.83 -6.12 -3.78
C TYR A 93 -1.30 -6.02 -3.66
N LEU A 94 -0.78 -5.21 -2.72
CA LEU A 94 0.65 -5.09 -2.46
C LEU A 94 1.25 -6.39 -1.91
N THR A 95 0.53 -7.04 -1.00
CA THR A 95 0.94 -8.33 -0.42
C THR A 95 0.99 -9.40 -1.50
N ASP A 96 -0.02 -9.47 -2.38
CA ASP A 96 -0.05 -10.39 -3.52
C ASP A 96 1.12 -10.16 -4.49
N LEU A 97 1.43 -8.90 -4.81
CA LEU A 97 2.58 -8.54 -5.65
C LEU A 97 3.93 -8.97 -5.04
N LEU A 98 4.07 -8.88 -3.72
CA LEU A 98 5.28 -9.28 -3.00
C LEU A 98 5.40 -10.80 -2.87
N ALA A 99 4.29 -11.47 -2.53
CA ALA A 99 4.19 -12.92 -2.38
C ALA A 99 4.30 -13.65 -3.73
N GLY A 100 3.82 -13.03 -4.81
CA GLY A 100 3.80 -13.56 -6.16
C GLY A 100 4.42 -12.57 -7.13
N ALA A 101 5.73 -12.65 -7.32
CA ALA A 101 6.43 -11.98 -8.43
C ALA A 101 6.10 -12.60 -9.81
N SER A 102 4.81 -12.81 -10.09
CA SER A 102 4.27 -13.04 -11.41
C SER A 102 3.09 -12.11 -11.58
N ALA A 103 3.35 -10.99 -12.24
CA ALA A 103 2.33 -10.05 -12.70
C ALA A 103 1.36 -10.77 -13.66
N ALA A 104 0.32 -11.42 -13.13
CA ALA A 104 -0.78 -11.98 -13.90
C ALA A 104 -1.98 -12.39 -13.02
N HIS A 105 -2.49 -11.50 -12.17
CA HIS A 105 -3.88 -11.64 -11.71
C HIS A 105 -4.61 -10.30 -11.72
N LEU A 106 -5.00 -9.87 -12.92
CA LEU A 106 -6.21 -9.08 -13.07
C LEU A 106 -7.38 -10.06 -12.89
N PRO A 107 -8.19 -9.98 -11.81
CA PRO A 107 -9.52 -10.56 -11.87
C PRO A 107 -10.28 -9.75 -12.92
N ALA A 108 -10.62 -10.40 -14.04
CA ALA A 108 -11.60 -9.86 -14.97
C ALA A 108 -12.95 -9.83 -14.24
N GLN A 109 -13.47 -8.63 -13.99
CA GLN A 109 -14.88 -8.42 -13.67
C GLN A 109 -15.46 -7.40 -14.65
#